data_AF-A0A4C1TJ76-F1
#
_entry.id   AF-A0A4C1TJ76-F1
#
_cell.length_a   1.000
_cell.length_b   1.000
_cell.length_c   1.000
_cell.angle_alpha   90.00
_cell.angle_beta   90.00
_cell.angle_gamma   90.00
#
_symmetry.space_group_name_H-M   'P 1'
#
loop_
_entity.id
_entity.type
_entity.pdbx_description
1 polymer ?
#
loop_
_entity_poly.entity_id
_entity_poly.type
_entity_poly.pdbx_seq_one_letter_code
_entity_poly.pdbx_strand_id
1 'polypeptide(L)'
;MTFGAGGHTSQLLEQHPEVKVFALDRDPVAYGLAKTMSLKVPKPINTFAGEIFRFTPPFKRTPDMRMDRGLSKDTEQITAADVLARAEEADLVKILRIYGEEKAAKKIARAIVEARNALHKIETTKQLADLVVSCLTDTPFRMDKMQRPTHVATKTFQALRIFVNNELNEITMACLANPVPLKYCGHDITHDKDIVESLISTNWKQLHKHVILPSDEEVMRNSRSRSAKLRAAIKQK
;
A
#
# COMPACT_ATOMS: atom_id res chain seq x y z
N MET A 1 -4.58 -1.78 -12.63
CA MET A 1 -4.26 -0.71 -11.67
C MET A 1 -2.86 -0.84 -11.08
N THR A 2 -2.30 -2.05 -10.98
CA THR A 2 -0.90 -2.27 -10.55
C THR A 2 -0.21 -3.23 -11.52
N PHE A 3 0.43 -2.71 -12.58
CA PHE A 3 1.09 -3.54 -13.58
C PHE A 3 2.34 -4.24 -13.03
N GLY A 4 3.15 -3.49 -12.27
CA GLY A 4 4.41 -3.95 -11.70
C GLY A 4 5.38 -4.46 -12.77
N ALA A 5 5.82 -5.71 -12.62
CA ALA A 5 6.70 -6.37 -13.59
C ALA A 5 5.96 -7.12 -14.71
N GLY A 6 4.62 -7.09 -14.74
CA GLY A 6 3.81 -7.69 -15.79
C GLY A 6 3.43 -9.16 -15.60
N GLY A 7 3.90 -9.87 -14.56
CA GLY A 7 3.67 -11.31 -14.38
C GLY A 7 2.20 -11.76 -14.46
N HIS A 8 1.29 -11.07 -13.77
CA HIS A 8 -0.15 -11.36 -13.86
C HIS A 8 -0.71 -11.08 -15.26
N THR A 9 -0.20 -10.05 -15.94
CA THR A 9 -0.65 -9.70 -17.29
C THR A 9 -0.17 -10.73 -18.30
N SER A 10 1.07 -11.22 -18.18
CA SER A 10 1.60 -12.30 -19.02
C SER A 10 0.75 -13.56 -18.88
N GLN A 11 0.48 -14.01 -17.66
CA GLN A 11 -0.34 -15.20 -17.42
C GLN A 11 -1.76 -15.06 -17.98
N LEU A 12 -2.36 -13.87 -17.85
CA LEU A 12 -3.70 -13.58 -18.38
C LEU A 12 -3.72 -13.67 -19.91
N LEU A 13 -2.73 -13.09 -20.59
CA LEU A 13 -2.66 -13.11 -22.05
C LEU A 13 -2.29 -14.49 -22.63
N GLU A 14 -1.53 -15.30 -21.88
CA GLU A 14 -1.24 -16.68 -22.24
C GLU A 14 -2.50 -17.55 -22.20
N GLN A 15 -3.34 -17.39 -21.17
CA GLN A 15 -4.58 -18.16 -21.02
C GLN A 15 -5.72 -17.62 -21.88
N HIS A 16 -5.75 -16.31 -22.09
CA HIS A 16 -6.81 -15.60 -22.82
C HIS A 16 -6.21 -14.60 -23.83
N PRO A 17 -5.67 -15.07 -24.97
CA PRO A 17 -5.04 -14.21 -25.99
C PRO A 17 -6.01 -13.20 -26.62
N GLU A 18 -7.32 -13.41 -26.45
CA GLU A 18 -8.36 -12.55 -26.97
C GLU A 18 -8.51 -11.25 -26.19
N VAL A 19 -8.11 -11.23 -24.91
CA VAL A 19 -8.35 -10.13 -23.98
C VAL A 19 -7.47 -8.92 -24.32
N LYS A 20 -8.07 -7.73 -24.24
CA LYS A 20 -7.34 -6.46 -24.33
C LYS A 20 -6.96 -5.99 -22.93
N VAL A 21 -5.67 -5.73 -22.72
CA VAL A 21 -5.16 -5.26 -21.42
C VAL A 21 -4.84 -3.77 -21.47
N PHE A 22 -5.33 -3.07 -20.46
CA PHE A 22 -4.96 -1.69 -20.15
C PHE A 22 -4.04 -1.70 -18.93
N ALA A 23 -2.76 -1.43 -19.15
CA ALA A 23 -1.73 -1.47 -18.12
C ALA A 23 -1.57 -0.10 -17.47
N LEU A 24 -1.57 -0.10 -16.12
CA LEU A 24 -1.56 1.11 -15.29
C LEU A 24 -0.60 0.91 -14.14
N ASP A 25 0.32 1.85 -13.97
CA ASP A 25 1.26 1.89 -12.85
C ASP A 25 1.75 3.33 -12.59
N ARG A 26 2.18 3.58 -11.35
CA ARG A 26 2.82 4.85 -10.95
C ARG A 26 4.32 4.81 -11.15
N ASP A 27 4.92 3.62 -11.09
CA ASP A 27 6.36 3.45 -11.24
C ASP A 27 6.76 3.64 -12.71
N PRO A 28 7.61 4.63 -13.05
CA PRO A 28 8.12 4.81 -14.40
C PRO A 28 8.85 3.56 -14.94
N VAL A 29 9.47 2.76 -14.07
CA VAL A 29 10.11 1.50 -14.44
C VAL A 29 9.07 0.49 -14.92
N ALA A 30 7.94 0.37 -14.20
CA ALA A 30 6.84 -0.50 -14.59
C ALA A 30 6.23 -0.07 -15.94
N TYR A 31 6.16 1.23 -16.22
CA TYR A 31 5.74 1.74 -17.54
C TYR A 31 6.70 1.31 -18.66
N GLY A 32 8.02 1.41 -18.43
CA GLY A 32 9.03 0.92 -19.38
C GLY A 32 8.91 -0.58 -19.67
N LEU A 33 8.69 -1.38 -18.62
CA LEU A 33 8.45 -2.82 -18.74
C LEU A 33 7.16 -3.11 -19.52
N ALA A 34 6.08 -2.37 -19.25
CA ALA A 34 4.81 -2.52 -19.96
C ALA A 34 4.95 -2.23 -21.46
N LYS A 35 5.69 -1.18 -21.83
CA LYS A 35 5.98 -0.84 -23.22
C LYS A 35 6.84 -1.89 -23.91
N THR A 36 7.80 -2.47 -23.19
CA THR A 36 8.61 -3.56 -23.73
C THR A 36 7.76 -4.81 -23.97
N MET A 37 6.84 -5.11 -23.05
CA MET A 37 5.94 -6.24 -23.16
C MET A 37 4.92 -6.06 -24.30
N SER A 38 4.41 -4.83 -24.50
CA SER A 38 3.44 -4.54 -25.58
C SER A 38 3.99 -4.82 -26.97
N LEU A 39 5.31 -4.75 -27.15
CA LEU A 39 5.98 -5.08 -28.42
C LEU A 39 6.08 -6.58 -28.69
N LYS A 40 5.99 -7.41 -27.64
CA LYS A 40 6.16 -8.87 -27.73
C LYS A 40 4.85 -9.63 -27.89
N VAL A 41 3.72 -8.96 -27.64
CA VAL A 41 2.40 -9.60 -27.67
C VAL A 41 1.65 -9.28 -28.97
N PRO A 42 0.87 -10.23 -29.52
CA PRO A 42 0.18 -10.04 -30.80
C PRO A 42 -0.88 -8.94 -30.78
N LYS A 43 -1.50 -8.68 -29.62
CA LYS A 43 -2.50 -7.63 -29.43
C LYS A 43 -1.91 -6.49 -28.60
N PRO A 44 -2.14 -5.22 -28.99
CA PRO A 44 -1.52 -4.08 -28.32
C PRO A 44 -2.02 -3.94 -26.88
N ILE A 45 -1.09 -3.89 -25.95
CA ILE A 45 -1.32 -3.43 -24.58
C ILE A 45 -1.28 -1.92 -24.63
N ASN A 46 -2.41 -1.28 -24.30
CA ASN A 46 -2.44 0.16 -24.19
C ASN A 46 -1.85 0.54 -22.83
N THR A 47 -0.67 1.17 -22.86
CA THR A 47 0.03 1.63 -21.66
C THR A 47 -0.31 3.08 -21.38
N PHE A 48 -0.72 3.37 -20.15
CA PHE A 48 -0.95 4.73 -19.70
C PHE A 48 0.03 5.02 -18.57
N ALA A 49 0.87 6.03 -18.77
CA ALA A 49 1.59 6.66 -17.68
C ALA A 49 0.64 7.67 -17.03
N GLY A 50 0.08 7.36 -15.86
CA GLY A 50 -0.57 8.37 -15.02
C GLY A 50 -1.89 8.02 -14.34
N GLU A 51 -2.13 8.83 -13.29
CA GLU A 51 -3.27 8.95 -12.39
C GLU A 51 -4.61 9.06 -13.16
N ILE A 52 -5.48 8.05 -13.06
CA ILE A 52 -6.77 8.05 -13.76
C ILE A 52 -7.81 8.98 -13.09
N PHE A 53 -7.61 9.38 -11.85
CA PHE A 53 -8.48 10.37 -11.20
C PHE A 53 -7.76 11.69 -11.05
N ARG A 54 -7.94 12.58 -12.05
CA ARG A 54 -7.66 14.00 -11.88
C ARG A 54 -8.78 14.64 -11.05
N PHE A 55 -8.82 14.30 -9.77
CA PHE A 55 -9.36 15.20 -8.77
C PHE A 55 -8.14 15.66 -8.00
N THR A 56 -7.59 16.84 -8.32
CA THR A 56 -6.45 17.41 -7.58
C THR A 56 -6.88 17.58 -6.12
N PRO A 57 -6.44 16.72 -5.18
CA PRO A 57 -6.33 17.18 -3.80
C PRO A 57 -5.13 18.15 -3.81
N PRO A 58 -4.92 18.98 -2.77
CA PRO A 58 -3.85 19.98 -2.77
C PRO A 58 -2.41 19.42 -2.82
N PHE A 59 -2.24 18.09 -2.97
CA PHE A 59 -0.94 17.43 -2.99
C PHE A 59 -0.89 16.37 -4.09
N LYS A 60 -0.34 16.74 -5.27
CA LYS A 60 0.19 15.79 -6.25
C LYS A 60 1.43 15.14 -5.65
N ARG A 61 1.43 13.82 -5.40
CA ARG A 61 2.64 13.12 -4.94
C ARG A 61 2.73 11.73 -5.54
N THR A 62 3.71 11.53 -6.41
CA THR A 62 4.25 10.21 -6.73
C THR A 62 5.09 9.74 -5.53
N PRO A 63 4.75 8.61 -4.88
CA PRO A 63 5.43 8.20 -3.64
C PRO A 63 6.75 7.45 -3.86
N ASP A 64 7.78 7.76 -3.07
CA ASP A 64 9.04 7.00 -3.03
C ASP A 64 9.37 6.55 -1.59
N MET A 65 9.58 5.25 -1.44
CA MET A 65 10.00 4.60 -0.20
C MET A 65 11.51 4.54 -0.01
N ARG A 66 12.25 4.92 -1.04
CA ARG A 66 13.69 4.95 -0.97
C ARG A 66 14.08 6.14 -0.11
N MET A 67 14.98 5.88 0.83
CA MET A 67 15.50 6.92 1.72
C MET A 67 16.53 7.82 0.99
N ASP A 68 16.75 7.60 -0.31
CA ASP A 68 17.64 8.38 -1.16
C ASP A 68 16.86 9.37 -2.04
N ARG A 69 17.39 10.59 -2.19
CA ARG A 69 16.82 11.62 -3.10
C ARG A 69 17.27 11.43 -4.55
N GLY A 70 17.66 10.22 -4.93
CA GLY A 70 18.57 9.97 -6.06
C GLY A 70 17.93 9.93 -7.45
N LEU A 71 16.60 9.75 -7.57
CA LEU A 71 16.00 9.40 -8.87
C LEU A 71 14.73 10.17 -9.24
N SER A 72 14.10 10.91 -8.32
CA SER A 72 12.99 11.81 -8.66
C SER A 72 13.45 13.27 -8.64
N LYS A 73 13.50 13.88 -9.82
CA LYS A 73 13.79 15.31 -10.02
C LYS A 73 12.63 16.24 -9.63
N ASP A 74 11.59 15.70 -8.98
CA ASP A 74 10.41 16.44 -8.58
C ASP A 74 10.53 16.85 -7.11
N THR A 75 10.79 18.14 -6.89
CA THR A 75 11.01 18.79 -5.58
C THR A 75 9.80 18.76 -4.62
N GLU A 76 8.71 18.09 -4.97
CA GLU A 76 7.44 18.08 -4.21
C GLU A 76 7.13 16.73 -3.50
N GLN A 77 8.02 15.74 -3.61
CA GLN A 77 7.82 14.42 -3.02
C GLN A 77 8.31 14.36 -1.56
N ILE A 78 7.46 13.91 -0.63
CA ILE A 78 7.88 13.63 0.75
C ILE A 78 8.44 12.21 0.80
N THR A 79 9.70 12.07 1.19
CA THR A 79 10.32 10.77 1.41
C THR A 79 10.09 10.26 2.83
N ALA A 80 10.28 8.97 3.05
CA ALA A 80 10.28 8.40 4.41
C ALA A 80 11.32 9.09 5.33
N ALA A 81 12.47 9.50 4.78
CA ALA A 81 13.49 10.25 5.51
C ALA A 81 12.99 11.65 5.94
N ASP A 82 12.23 12.34 5.07
CA ASP A 82 11.65 13.64 5.40
C ASP A 82 10.58 13.52 6.51
N VAL A 83 9.77 12.44 6.49
CA VAL A 83 8.81 12.15 7.56
C VAL A 83 9.54 11.95 8.88
N LEU A 84 10.60 11.14 8.90
CA LEU A 84 11.37 10.87 10.11
C LEU A 84 12.11 12.10 10.64
N ALA A 85 12.57 12.98 9.75
CA ALA A 85 13.27 14.20 10.13
C ALA A 85 12.32 15.25 10.74
N ARG A 86 11.09 15.38 10.22
CA ARG A 86 10.20 16.52 10.53
C ARG A 86 9.03 16.19 11.44
N ALA A 87 8.54 14.95 11.43
CA ALA A 87 7.34 14.59 12.18
C ALA A 87 7.53 14.76 13.69
N GLU A 88 6.46 15.15 14.37
CA GLU A 88 6.40 15.19 15.82
C GLU A 88 6.23 13.78 16.40
N GLU A 89 6.63 13.60 17.66
CA GLU A 89 6.51 12.29 18.34
C GLU A 89 5.06 11.77 18.29
N ALA A 90 4.08 12.64 18.58
CA ALA A 90 2.67 12.25 18.61
C ALA A 90 2.17 11.72 17.26
N ASP A 91 2.63 12.32 16.16
CA ASP A 91 2.22 11.89 14.82
C ASP A 91 2.96 10.62 14.38
N LEU A 92 4.23 10.47 14.73
CA LEU A 92 4.95 9.20 14.55
C LEU A 92 4.25 8.06 15.31
N VAL A 93 3.79 8.29 16.53
CA VAL A 93 3.01 7.30 17.28
C VAL A 93 1.73 6.91 16.55
N LYS A 94 0.97 7.88 16.04
CA LYS A 94 -0.25 7.60 15.28
C LYS A 94 0.07 6.78 14.03
N ILE A 95 1.08 7.19 13.25
CA ILE A 95 1.50 6.50 12.03
C ILE A 95 1.85 5.03 12.34
N LEU A 96 2.74 4.80 13.30
CA LEU A 96 3.20 3.46 13.65
C LEU A 96 2.08 2.59 14.24
N ARG A 97 1.17 3.17 15.03
CA ARG A 97 0.09 2.43 15.66
C ARG A 97 -1.03 2.09 14.69
N ILE A 98 -1.46 3.05 13.87
CA ILE A 98 -2.59 2.91 12.94
C ILE A 98 -2.18 2.10 11.73
N TYR A 99 -1.08 2.47 11.07
CA TYR A 99 -0.69 1.83 9.80
C TYR A 99 0.22 0.61 9.99
N GLY A 100 1.01 0.58 11.07
CA GLY A 100 1.92 -0.53 11.38
C GLY A 100 1.36 -1.60 12.30
N GLU A 101 0.23 -1.35 12.99
CA GLU A 101 -0.24 -2.17 14.12
C GLU A 101 0.88 -2.43 15.16
N GLU A 102 1.71 -1.43 15.43
CA GLU A 102 2.85 -1.55 16.35
C GLU A 102 2.44 -1.20 17.79
N LYS A 103 2.55 -2.18 18.69
CA LYS A 103 2.21 -2.00 20.11
C LYS A 103 3.21 -1.09 20.82
N ALA A 104 4.48 -1.18 20.42
CA ALA A 104 5.56 -0.37 20.97
C ALA A 104 5.74 0.98 20.25
N ALA A 105 4.72 1.46 19.52
CA ALA A 105 4.78 2.68 18.72
C ALA A 105 5.35 3.88 19.48
N LYS A 106 4.94 4.08 20.75
CA LYS A 106 5.45 5.16 21.61
C LYS A 106 6.95 5.08 21.86
N LYS A 107 7.48 3.88 22.13
CA LYS A 107 8.92 3.69 22.36
C LYS A 107 9.73 3.98 21.10
N ILE A 108 9.27 3.48 19.95
CA ILE A 108 9.95 3.69 18.66
C ILE A 108 9.92 5.17 18.26
N ALA A 109 8.76 5.82 18.36
CA ALA A 109 8.62 7.24 18.02
C ALA A 109 9.54 8.12 18.89
N ARG A 110 9.57 7.86 20.20
CA ARG A 110 10.46 8.55 21.12
C ARG A 110 11.92 8.36 20.74
N ALA A 111 12.35 7.14 20.44
CA ALA A 111 13.72 6.85 20.04
C ALA A 111 14.13 7.55 18.73
N ILE A 112 13.21 7.66 17.76
CA ILE A 112 13.44 8.42 16.53
C ILE A 112 13.68 9.90 16.85
N VAL A 113 12.86 10.49 17.73
CA VAL A 113 13.00 11.89 18.14
C VAL A 113 14.27 12.11 18.97
N GLU A 114 14.62 11.19 19.86
CA GLU A 114 15.87 11.24 20.63
C GLU A 114 17.10 11.14 19.72
N ALA A 115 17.10 10.22 18.75
CA ALA A 115 18.15 10.12 17.74
C ALA A 115 18.29 11.41 16.93
N ARG A 116 17.17 12.04 16.56
CA ARG A 116 17.16 13.35 15.88
C ARG A 116 17.80 14.44 16.74
N ASN A 117 17.45 14.50 18.02
CA ASN A 117 17.99 15.51 18.95
C ASN A 117 19.49 15.30 19.23
N ALA A 118 19.96 14.05 19.16
CA ALA A 118 21.38 13.70 19.23
C ALA A 118 22.15 13.92 17.90
N LEU A 119 21.54 14.62 16.92
CA LEU A 119 22.10 14.90 15.59
C LEU A 119 22.40 13.65 14.73
N HIS A 120 21.83 12.49 15.07
CA HIS A 120 21.92 11.29 14.25
C HIS A 120 20.85 11.31 13.16
N LYS A 121 21.26 11.65 11.93
CA LYS A 121 20.37 11.61 10.76
C LYS A 121 20.12 10.16 10.33
N ILE A 122 18.85 9.81 10.18
CA ILE A 122 18.41 8.50 9.66
C ILE A 122 18.22 8.64 8.15
N GLU A 123 19.27 8.34 7.40
CA GLU A 123 19.30 8.48 5.93
C GLU A 123 19.21 7.14 5.22
N THR A 124 19.41 6.03 5.94
CA THR A 124 19.37 4.68 5.38
C THR A 124 18.33 3.82 6.07
N THR A 125 17.82 2.83 5.34
CA THR A 125 16.92 1.82 5.89
C THR A 125 17.61 0.99 6.98
N LYS A 126 18.92 0.74 6.85
CA LYS A 126 19.69 0.01 7.86
C LYS A 126 19.74 0.77 9.20
N GLN A 127 20.04 2.07 9.18
CA GLN A 127 20.05 2.89 10.39
C GLN A 127 18.69 2.88 11.12
N LEU A 128 17.59 2.98 10.37
CA LEU A 128 16.26 2.88 10.97
C LEU A 128 16.00 1.49 11.55
N ALA A 129 16.41 0.43 10.86
CA ALA A 129 16.25 -0.94 11.33
C ALA A 129 17.03 -1.17 12.64
N ASP A 130 18.29 -0.75 12.68
CA ASP A 130 19.18 -0.90 13.84
C ASP A 130 18.64 -0.11 15.05
N LEU A 131 18.13 1.11 14.83
CA LEU A 131 17.47 1.91 15.88
C LEU A 131 16.22 1.20 16.43
N VAL A 132 15.40 0.62 15.55
CA VAL A 132 14.19 -0.09 16.00
C VAL A 132 14.55 -1.34 16.81
N VAL A 133 15.62 -2.06 16.43
CA VAL A 133 16.11 -3.21 17.18
C VAL A 133 16.58 -2.78 18.56
N SER A 134 17.47 -1.78 18.65
CA SER A 134 18.04 -1.33 19.92
C SER A 134 16.99 -0.85 20.95
N CYS A 135 15.82 -0.40 20.49
CA CYS A 135 14.75 0.10 21.36
C CYS A 135 13.79 -0.97 21.87
N LEU A 136 13.72 -2.12 21.20
CA LEU A 136 12.67 -3.11 21.44
C LEU A 136 13.20 -4.41 22.01
N THR A 137 14.27 -4.95 21.45
CA THR A 137 14.75 -6.30 21.74
C THR A 137 16.25 -6.43 21.49
N ASP A 138 16.92 -7.28 22.24
CA ASP A 138 18.34 -7.62 21.99
C ASP A 138 18.52 -8.47 20.72
N THR A 139 17.43 -8.99 20.17
CA THR A 139 17.41 -9.77 18.93
C THR A 139 16.70 -9.02 17.81
N PRO A 140 17.14 -9.18 16.54
CA PRO A 140 16.53 -8.50 15.40
C PRO A 140 15.22 -9.13 14.92
N PHE A 141 14.81 -10.26 15.52
CA PHE A 141 13.66 -11.05 15.08
C PHE A 141 12.61 -11.19 16.19
N ARG A 142 11.35 -11.12 15.77
CA ARG A 142 10.18 -11.43 16.61
C ARG A 142 9.24 -12.38 15.89
N MET A 143 8.42 -13.09 16.66
CA MET A 143 7.36 -13.92 16.10
C MET A 143 6.16 -13.08 15.69
N ASP A 144 5.66 -13.31 14.49
CA ASP A 144 4.38 -12.73 14.04
C ASP A 144 3.18 -13.49 14.62
N LYS A 145 1.96 -13.08 14.25
CA LYS A 145 0.70 -13.74 14.69
C LYS A 145 0.63 -15.22 14.27
N MET A 146 1.45 -15.65 13.31
CA MET A 146 1.51 -17.02 12.79
C MET A 146 2.76 -17.78 13.30
N GLN A 147 3.44 -17.25 14.32
CA GLN A 147 4.66 -17.82 14.93
C GLN A 147 5.84 -17.94 13.98
N ARG A 148 5.92 -17.04 13.00
CA ARG A 148 7.03 -16.99 12.03
C ARG A 148 8.03 -15.90 12.41
N PRO A 149 9.34 -16.13 12.21
CA PRO A 149 10.34 -15.10 12.47
C PRO A 149 10.18 -13.95 11.47
N THR A 150 10.02 -12.74 12.00
CA THR A 150 9.92 -11.50 11.24
C THR A 150 10.87 -10.47 11.81
N HIS A 151 11.47 -9.66 10.96
CA HIS A 151 12.33 -8.59 11.44
C HIS A 151 11.50 -7.60 12.26
N VAL A 152 12.03 -7.14 13.38
CA VAL A 152 11.30 -6.27 14.30
C VAL A 152 10.86 -4.97 13.59
N ALA A 153 11.72 -4.42 12.74
CA ALA A 153 11.42 -3.22 11.96
C ALA A 153 10.35 -3.39 10.84
N THR A 154 9.89 -4.60 10.52
CA THR A 154 8.94 -4.82 9.41
C THR A 154 7.66 -3.99 9.55
N LYS A 155 7.09 -3.90 10.76
CA LYS A 155 5.89 -3.08 11.01
C LYS A 155 6.16 -1.58 10.88
N THR A 156 7.34 -1.11 11.30
CA THR A 156 7.77 0.29 11.14
C THR A 156 7.86 0.65 9.67
N PHE A 157 8.52 -0.17 8.85
CA PHE A 157 8.60 0.04 7.42
C PHE A 157 7.24 -0.04 6.73
N GLN A 158 6.38 -0.97 7.15
CA GLN A 158 5.01 -1.04 6.64
C GLN A 158 4.22 0.23 6.94
N ALA A 159 4.31 0.75 8.17
CA ALA A 159 3.62 1.98 8.56
C ALA A 159 4.05 3.19 7.74
N LEU A 160 5.37 3.39 7.63
CA LEU A 160 5.94 4.47 6.83
C LEU A 160 5.54 4.32 5.36
N ARG A 161 5.49 3.09 4.86
CA ARG A 161 5.05 2.82 3.49
C ARG A 161 3.64 3.24 3.22
N ILE A 162 2.72 2.77 4.05
CA ILE A 162 1.31 3.10 3.91
C ILE A 162 1.09 4.62 4.02
N PHE A 163 1.82 5.29 4.91
CA PHE A 163 1.74 6.72 5.12
C PHE A 163 2.30 7.54 3.96
N VAL A 164 3.55 7.30 3.56
CA VAL A 164 4.23 8.03 2.47
C VAL A 164 3.49 7.82 1.15
N ASN A 165 3.04 6.58 0.90
CA ASN A 165 2.35 6.22 -0.33
C ASN A 165 0.85 6.51 -0.33
N ASN A 166 0.30 6.96 0.79
CA ASN A 166 -1.12 7.18 0.98
C ASN A 166 -1.98 5.95 0.56
N GLU A 167 -1.45 4.74 0.76
CA GLU A 167 -1.96 3.48 0.17
C GLU A 167 -3.44 3.22 0.50
N LEU A 168 -3.89 3.57 1.72
CA LEU A 168 -5.26 3.30 2.16
C LEU A 168 -6.31 4.20 1.53
N ASN A 169 -5.99 5.48 1.33
CA ASN A 169 -6.90 6.41 0.65
C ASN A 169 -7.07 6.00 -0.82
N GLU A 170 -6.00 5.51 -1.45
CA GLU A 170 -6.03 5.02 -2.83
C GLU A 170 -6.92 3.79 -3.01
N ILE A 171 -6.82 2.81 -2.09
CA ILE A 171 -7.70 1.65 -2.10
C ILE A 171 -9.14 2.08 -1.91
N THR A 172 -9.40 3.02 -0.98
CA THR A 172 -10.76 3.49 -0.68
C THR A 172 -11.37 4.20 -1.89
N MET A 173 -10.60 5.03 -2.60
CA MET A 173 -11.05 5.74 -3.79
C MET A 173 -11.23 4.81 -5.01
N ALA A 174 -10.35 3.82 -5.19
CA ALA A 174 -10.45 2.84 -6.26
C ALA A 174 -11.54 1.79 -6.03
N CYS A 175 -11.87 1.50 -4.76
CA CYS A 175 -12.91 0.56 -4.34
C CYS A 175 -14.26 1.22 -4.00
N LEU A 176 -14.55 2.43 -4.50
CA LEU A 176 -15.88 3.05 -4.41
C LEU A 176 -16.91 2.26 -5.24
N ALA A 177 -17.21 1.04 -4.79
CA ALA A 177 -18.30 0.21 -5.24
C ALA A 177 -19.66 0.73 -4.70
N ASN A 178 -19.63 1.63 -3.71
CA ASN A 178 -20.73 2.52 -3.31
C ASN A 178 -20.17 3.68 -2.45
N PRO A 179 -19.97 4.91 -2.98
CA PRO A 179 -19.81 6.07 -2.12
C PRO A 179 -21.16 6.38 -1.49
N VAL A 180 -21.33 6.12 -0.19
CA VAL A 180 -22.45 6.69 0.56
C VAL A 180 -22.24 8.21 0.56
N PRO A 181 -23.15 9.02 -0.01
CA PRO A 181 -22.96 10.46 -0.06
C PRO A 181 -22.81 11.06 1.34
N LEU A 182 -21.95 12.08 1.49
CA LEU A 182 -21.65 12.75 2.78
C LEU A 182 -22.90 13.21 3.56
N LYS A 183 -24.02 13.50 2.87
CA LYS A 183 -25.31 13.85 3.49
C LYS A 183 -25.93 12.73 4.34
N TYR A 184 -25.44 11.50 4.22
CA TYR A 184 -25.85 10.34 5.00
C TYR A 184 -24.78 9.89 6.02
N CYS A 185 -23.73 10.70 6.22
CA CYS A 185 -22.63 10.41 7.13
C CYS A 185 -22.74 11.28 8.39
N GLY A 186 -23.15 10.71 9.51
CA GLY A 186 -23.21 11.36 10.83
C GLY A 186 -23.83 10.41 11.85
N HIS A 187 -23.30 10.38 13.08
CA HIS A 187 -23.79 9.48 14.14
C HIS A 187 -25.16 9.91 14.68
N ASP A 188 -25.53 11.17 14.49
CA ASP A 188 -26.79 11.76 14.95
C ASP A 188 -27.90 11.72 13.88
N ILE A 189 -27.61 11.16 12.69
CA ILE A 189 -28.54 11.17 11.57
C ILE A 189 -29.23 9.81 11.48
N THR A 190 -30.51 9.76 11.85
CA THR A 190 -31.38 8.61 11.61
C THR A 190 -31.98 8.64 10.21
N HIS A 191 -31.88 7.53 9.49
CA HIS A 191 -32.45 7.36 8.15
C HIS A 191 -33.50 6.26 8.16
N ASP A 192 -34.45 6.37 7.22
CA ASP A 192 -35.47 5.35 7.02
C ASP A 192 -34.85 4.02 6.57
N LYS A 193 -35.48 2.91 6.94
CA LYS A 193 -34.96 1.56 6.68
C LYS A 193 -34.72 1.32 5.18
N ASP A 194 -35.63 1.81 4.34
CA ASP A 194 -35.55 1.66 2.89
C ASP A 194 -34.39 2.46 2.29
N ILE A 195 -34.08 3.64 2.86
CA ILE A 195 -32.93 4.45 2.47
C ILE A 195 -31.65 3.71 2.84
N VAL A 196 -31.56 3.17 4.06
CA VAL A 196 -30.40 2.40 4.52
C VAL A 196 -30.19 1.15 3.66
N GLU A 197 -31.26 0.41 3.36
CA GLU A 197 -31.18 -0.75 2.46
C GLU A 197 -30.73 -0.36 1.06
N SER A 198 -31.21 0.76 0.51
CA SER A 198 -30.76 1.25 -0.81
C SER A 198 -29.27 1.65 -0.83
N LEU A 199 -28.76 2.24 0.26
CA LEU A 199 -27.37 2.67 0.40
C LEU A 199 -26.41 1.48 0.60
N ILE A 200 -26.86 0.46 1.34
CA ILE A 200 -26.10 -0.77 1.60
C ILE A 200 -26.25 -1.76 0.43
N SER A 201 -27.31 -1.65 -0.37
CA SER A 201 -27.52 -2.49 -1.54
C SER A 201 -26.36 -2.30 -2.51
N THR A 202 -25.52 -3.32 -2.59
CA THR A 202 -24.41 -3.34 -3.54
C THR A 202 -24.85 -4.15 -4.74
N ASN A 203 -24.61 -3.62 -5.94
CA ASN A 203 -24.78 -4.38 -7.18
C ASN A 203 -23.66 -5.42 -7.37
N TRP A 204 -23.00 -5.87 -6.30
CA TRP A 204 -21.85 -6.76 -6.34
C TRP A 204 -22.16 -8.03 -5.55
N LYS A 205 -22.09 -9.17 -6.22
CA LYS A 205 -22.18 -10.49 -5.60
C LYS A 205 -20.79 -11.06 -5.43
N GLN A 206 -20.44 -11.43 -4.20
CA GLN A 206 -19.19 -12.09 -3.89
C GLN A 206 -19.10 -13.45 -4.61
N LEU A 207 -17.97 -13.72 -5.28
CA LEU A 207 -17.74 -14.98 -5.99
C LEU A 207 -17.35 -16.12 -5.04
N HIS A 208 -16.57 -15.81 -4.00
CA HIS A 208 -16.12 -16.78 -3.01
C HIS A 208 -16.49 -16.32 -1.62
N LYS A 209 -17.30 -17.09 -0.87
CA LYS A 209 -17.72 -16.74 0.50
C LYS A 209 -16.55 -16.49 1.46
N HIS A 210 -15.45 -17.24 1.28
CA HIS A 210 -14.23 -17.09 2.06
C HIS A 210 -13.11 -16.47 1.21
N VAL A 211 -12.19 -15.77 1.89
CA VAL A 211 -10.98 -15.21 1.27
C VAL A 211 -10.09 -16.34 0.79
N ILE A 212 -9.58 -16.23 -0.44
CA ILE A 212 -8.60 -17.17 -0.97
C ILE A 212 -7.21 -16.77 -0.45
N LEU A 213 -6.50 -17.75 0.12
CA LEU A 213 -5.16 -17.61 0.67
C LEU A 213 -4.16 -18.40 -0.20
N PRO A 214 -2.88 -18.00 -0.24
CA PRO A 214 -1.84 -18.77 -0.90
C PRO A 214 -1.65 -20.13 -0.21
N SER A 215 -1.19 -21.14 -0.97
CA SER A 215 -0.77 -22.41 -0.40
C SER A 215 0.61 -22.31 0.27
N ASP A 216 0.92 -23.22 1.19
CA ASP A 216 2.23 -23.23 1.85
C ASP A 216 3.39 -23.39 0.84
N GLU A 217 3.20 -24.20 -0.20
CA GLU A 217 4.16 -24.34 -1.30
C GLU A 217 4.37 -23.04 -2.09
N GLU A 218 3.31 -22.26 -2.32
CA GLU A 218 3.42 -20.95 -2.96
C GLU A 218 4.20 -19.99 -2.07
N VAL A 219 3.94 -19.99 -0.77
CA VAL A 219 4.64 -19.12 0.19
C VAL A 219 6.12 -19.47 0.28
N MET A 220 6.49 -20.75 0.21
CA MET A 220 7.89 -21.17 0.17
C MET A 220 8.60 -20.72 -1.10
N ARG A 221 7.95 -20.83 -2.27
CA ARG A 221 8.52 -20.39 -3.56
C ARG A 221 8.51 -18.87 -3.73
N ASN A 222 7.52 -18.19 -3.16
CA ASN A 222 7.32 -16.77 -3.28
C ASN A 222 6.98 -16.17 -1.91
N SER A 223 8.01 -15.76 -1.19
CA SER A 223 7.84 -15.12 0.12
C SER A 223 6.98 -13.85 0.10
N ARG A 224 6.78 -13.21 -1.06
CA ARG A 224 5.92 -12.03 -1.21
C ARG A 224 4.43 -12.38 -1.17
N SER A 225 4.03 -13.63 -1.48
CA SER A 225 2.63 -14.04 -1.42
C SER A 225 2.15 -14.33 0.00
N ARG A 226 3.05 -14.48 0.98
CA ARG A 226 2.77 -14.93 2.36
C ARG A 226 1.59 -14.28 3.09
N SER A 227 1.23 -13.05 2.74
CA SER A 227 0.14 -12.29 3.36
C SER A 227 -0.95 -11.88 2.35
N ALA A 228 -0.89 -12.42 1.13
CA ALA A 228 -1.85 -12.16 0.08
C ALA A 228 -3.23 -12.71 0.46
N LYS A 229 -4.26 -11.95 0.10
CA LYS A 229 -5.67 -12.26 0.35
C LYS A 229 -6.44 -11.89 -0.89
N LEU A 230 -6.92 -12.89 -1.64
CA LEU A 230 -7.71 -12.64 -2.84
C LEU A 230 -9.19 -12.63 -2.50
N ARG A 231 -9.87 -11.58 -2.97
CA ARG A 231 -11.32 -11.42 -2.94
C ARG A 231 -11.80 -11.07 -4.33
N ALA A 232 -12.93 -11.64 -4.74
CA ALA A 232 -13.51 -11.40 -6.05
C ALA A 232 -15.03 -11.26 -5.94
N ALA A 233 -15.59 -10.38 -6.75
CA ALA A 233 -17.03 -10.14 -6.84
C ALA A 233 -17.41 -9.89 -8.29
N ILE A 234 -18.65 -10.25 -8.64
CA ILE A 234 -19.26 -10.00 -9.95
C ILE A 234 -20.34 -8.94 -9.79
N LYS A 235 -20.40 -7.99 -10.73
CA LYS A 235 -21.46 -6.99 -10.75
C LYS A 235 -22.75 -7.66 -11.21
N GLN A 236 -23.77 -7.69 -10.36
CA GLN A 236 -25.13 -8.05 -10.74
C GLN A 236 -25.77 -6.86 -11.45
N LYS A 237 -26.43 -7.12 -12.58
CA LYS A 237 -27.16 -6.10 -13.35
C LYS A 237 -28.36 -5.59 -12.55
#